data_AF-A0A9E2VPG5-F1
#
_entry.id   AF-A0A9E2VPG5-F1
#
_cell.length_a   1.000
_cell.length_b   1.000
_cell.length_c   1.000
_cell.angle_alpha   90.00
_cell.angle_beta   90.00
_cell.angle_gamma   90.00
#
_symmetry.space_group_name_H-M   'P 1'
#
loop_
_entity.id
_entity.type
_entity.pdbx_description
1 polymer ?
#
loop_
_entity_poly.entity_id
_entity_poly.type
_entity_poly.pdbx_seq_one_letter_code
_entity_poly.pdbx_strand_id
1 'polypeptide(L)'
;MALGRTSLGALVAIGFILVFPREVPAQQSTVPPSSLSTTPLAPEATGSELRPSCDLCWKPDARAGSDLRPHRLHREKGLHPHEKPKGLRRSSSRSFRSLLRRQALAPLGGIERTVGSRQVQVVDGDTFRYGAERIRLRDIDAPELNEPGGQAARLRLEELLRSGPVRIVPRGRDVYDRLVADVFVDGQNVAEVLSREGYAKPGS
;
A
#
# COMPACT_ATOMS: atom_id res chain seq x y z
N MET A 1 13.72 19.09 -76.63
CA MET A 1 12.92 17.95 -76.15
C MET A 1 13.11 17.89 -74.64
N ALA A 2 12.18 18.48 -73.87
CA ALA A 2 11.11 17.77 -73.11
C ALA A 2 11.71 16.96 -71.94
N LEU A 3 11.24 16.98 -70.69
CA LEU A 3 10.06 17.51 -69.99
C LEU A 3 10.41 17.43 -68.47
N GLY A 4 10.01 18.37 -67.60
CA GLY A 4 8.96 18.11 -66.58
C GLY A 4 9.50 17.58 -65.23
N ARG A 5 9.46 18.37 -64.13
CA ARG A 5 8.42 18.35 -63.05
C ARG A 5 8.45 17.03 -62.24
N THR A 6 8.50 16.97 -60.91
CA THR A 6 7.67 17.66 -59.90
C THR A 6 8.27 17.55 -58.50
N SER A 7 8.17 18.64 -57.75
CA SER A 7 8.19 18.70 -56.28
C SER A 7 7.06 17.84 -55.69
N LEU A 8 7.37 16.93 -54.76
CA LEU A 8 6.39 16.32 -53.87
C LEU A 8 6.41 17.10 -52.55
N GLY A 9 5.49 18.06 -52.42
CA GLY A 9 5.10 18.64 -51.15
C GLY A 9 4.35 17.61 -50.32
N ALA A 10 4.90 17.25 -49.16
CA ALA A 10 4.21 16.49 -48.14
C ALA A 10 3.15 17.40 -47.49
N LEU A 11 1.89 17.24 -47.90
CA LEU A 11 0.75 17.81 -47.20
C LEU A 11 0.60 17.07 -45.86
N VAL A 12 1.07 17.71 -44.79
CA VAL A 12 0.76 17.33 -43.42
C VAL A 12 -0.72 17.69 -43.20
N ALA A 13 -1.58 16.68 -43.25
CA ALA A 13 -2.97 16.79 -42.84
C ALA A 13 -3.01 17.00 -41.32
N ILE A 14 -3.05 18.27 -40.90
CA ILE A 14 -3.34 18.66 -39.52
C ILE A 14 -4.82 18.36 -39.29
N GLY A 15 -5.10 17.21 -38.68
CA GLY A 15 -6.43 16.85 -38.20
C GLY A 15 -6.87 17.82 -37.11
N PHE A 16 -7.68 18.81 -37.47
CA PHE A 16 -8.32 19.74 -36.55
C PHE A 16 -9.46 19.00 -35.85
N ILE A 17 -9.17 18.38 -34.69
CA ILE A 17 -10.20 17.76 -33.84
C ILE A 17 -11.03 18.89 -33.24
N LEU A 18 -12.21 19.13 -33.80
CA LEU A 18 -13.23 19.99 -33.20
C LEU A 18 -13.76 19.30 -31.94
N VAL A 19 -13.17 19.63 -30.79
CA VAL A 19 -13.69 19.30 -29.46
C VAL A 19 -14.91 20.20 -29.23
N PHE A 20 -16.11 19.63 -29.36
CA PHE A 20 -17.35 20.27 -28.92
C PHE A 20 -17.44 20.17 -27.38
N PRO A 21 -17.47 21.28 -26.62
CA PRO A 21 -17.81 21.23 -25.22
C PRO A 21 -19.30 20.87 -25.09
N ARG A 22 -19.59 19.68 -24.55
CA ARG A 22 -20.93 19.38 -24.03
C ARG A 22 -21.11 20.17 -22.73
N GLU A 23 -21.88 21.25 -22.80
CA GLU A 23 -22.43 21.90 -21.63
C GLU A 23 -23.29 20.89 -20.85
N VAL A 24 -22.85 20.57 -19.64
CA VAL A 24 -23.64 19.80 -18.66
C VAL A 24 -24.41 20.82 -17.82
N PRO A 25 -25.73 20.95 -17.96
CA PRO A 25 -26.48 21.84 -17.10
C PRO A 25 -26.44 21.32 -15.65
N ALA A 26 -25.94 22.16 -14.75
CA ALA A 26 -25.96 21.93 -13.32
C ALA A 26 -27.42 21.84 -12.83
N GLN A 27 -27.86 20.64 -12.45
CA GLN A 27 -29.13 20.47 -11.75
C GLN A 27 -28.91 20.64 -10.25
N GLN A 28 -29.52 21.68 -9.69
CA GLN A 28 -29.60 21.92 -8.26
C GLN A 28 -30.47 20.86 -7.61
N SER A 29 -29.88 20.08 -6.70
CA SER A 29 -30.59 19.11 -5.88
C SER A 29 -31.19 19.82 -4.66
N THR A 30 -32.45 20.23 -4.78
CA THR A 30 -33.28 20.71 -3.67
C THR A 30 -33.63 19.54 -2.76
N VAL A 31 -32.90 19.40 -1.65
CA VAL A 31 -33.26 18.47 -0.57
C VAL A 31 -34.24 19.20 0.37
N PRO A 32 -35.44 18.66 0.65
CA PRO A 32 -36.34 19.23 1.64
C PRO A 32 -35.79 19.00 3.06
N PRO A 33 -35.99 19.94 4.01
CA PRO A 33 -35.55 19.76 5.38
C PRO A 33 -36.41 18.70 6.10
N SER A 34 -35.77 17.64 6.58
CA SER A 34 -36.36 16.64 7.45
C SER A 34 -36.71 17.27 8.81
N SER A 35 -38.00 17.42 9.07
CA SER A 35 -38.57 17.80 10.35
C SER A 35 -38.48 16.63 11.33
N LEU A 36 -37.40 16.58 12.13
CA LEU A 36 -37.34 15.72 13.30
C LEU A 36 -37.69 16.53 14.54
N SER A 37 -38.80 16.13 15.17
CA SER A 37 -39.36 16.72 16.37
C SER A 37 -38.49 16.39 17.58
N THR A 38 -37.74 17.36 18.09
CA THR A 38 -37.04 17.26 19.37
C THR A 38 -38.03 17.48 20.50
N THR A 39 -38.32 16.43 21.28
CA THR A 39 -39.01 16.56 22.57
C THR A 39 -37.99 17.00 23.62
N PRO A 40 -38.19 18.13 24.34
CA PRO A 40 -37.31 18.50 25.43
C PRO A 40 -37.73 17.76 26.70
N LEU A 41 -36.81 17.02 27.32
CA LEU A 41 -36.96 16.62 28.72
C LEU A 41 -36.51 17.77 29.62
N ALA A 42 -37.31 18.02 30.64
CA ALA A 42 -37.22 19.11 31.61
C ALA A 42 -35.88 19.15 32.39
N PRO A 43 -35.51 20.32 32.95
CA PRO A 43 -34.40 20.47 33.88
C PRO A 43 -34.80 19.93 35.26
N GLU A 44 -33.83 19.87 36.19
CA GLU A 44 -33.84 19.37 37.59
C GLU A 44 -32.96 18.11 37.69
N ALA A 45 -31.95 17.99 38.54
CA ALA A 45 -31.41 18.83 39.58
C ALA A 45 -30.00 18.29 39.95
N THR A 46 -29.13 19.19 40.39
CA THR A 46 -28.15 19.03 41.50
C THR A 46 -27.18 17.84 41.53
N GLY A 47 -25.89 18.20 41.71
CA GLY A 47 -25.00 17.45 42.59
C GLY A 47 -23.93 16.61 41.90
N SER A 48 -22.84 17.25 41.52
CA SER A 48 -21.57 16.58 41.25
C SER A 48 -20.96 16.09 42.56
N GLU A 49 -21.25 14.85 42.96
CA GLU A 49 -20.42 14.10 43.90
C GLU A 49 -19.64 13.02 43.15
N LEU A 50 -18.32 13.15 43.14
CA LEU A 50 -17.40 12.13 42.64
C LEU A 50 -17.59 10.83 43.46
N ARG A 51 -18.18 9.79 42.85
CA ARG A 51 -18.16 8.41 43.40
C ARG A 51 -16.96 7.64 42.83
N PRO A 52 -16.03 7.13 43.65
CA PRO A 52 -14.85 6.40 43.20
C PRO A 52 -15.12 4.88 43.14
N SER A 53 -16.08 4.46 42.30
CA SER A 53 -16.41 3.04 42.15
C SER A 53 -16.84 2.75 40.72
N CYS A 54 -15.98 2.11 39.95
CA CYS A 54 -16.22 1.75 38.55
C CYS A 54 -17.21 0.58 38.44
N ASP A 55 -18.47 0.85 38.05
CA ASP A 55 -19.54 -0.13 37.81
C ASP A 55 -19.50 -0.79 36.40
N LEU A 56 -18.31 -0.97 35.80
CA LEU A 56 -18.14 -1.73 34.54
C LEU A 56 -17.62 -3.16 34.78
N CYS A 57 -18.19 -3.83 35.77
CA CYS A 57 -18.14 -5.28 35.87
C CYS A 57 -19.57 -5.83 35.93
N TRP A 58 -20.26 -5.76 34.79
CA TRP A 58 -21.49 -6.52 34.58
C TRP A 58 -21.17 -8.02 34.62
N LYS A 59 -21.53 -8.70 35.71
CA LYS A 59 -21.64 -10.17 35.75
C LYS A 59 -23.13 -10.52 35.75
N PRO A 60 -23.62 -11.36 34.83
CA PRO A 60 -24.97 -11.88 34.97
C PRO A 60 -25.00 -12.89 36.13
N ASP A 61 -25.92 -12.69 37.07
CA ASP A 61 -26.21 -13.69 38.09
C ASP A 61 -26.72 -14.98 37.43
N ALA A 62 -26.19 -16.11 37.87
CA ALA A 62 -26.62 -17.42 37.41
C ALA A 62 -28.09 -17.64 37.80
N ARG A 63 -28.95 -17.95 36.82
CA ARG A 63 -30.33 -18.38 37.10
C ARG A 63 -30.29 -19.60 38.01
N ALA A 64 -31.06 -19.55 39.09
CA ALA A 64 -31.31 -20.71 39.94
C ALA A 64 -31.90 -21.85 39.09
N GLY A 65 -31.20 -23.00 39.04
CA GLY A 65 -31.68 -24.22 38.38
C GLY A 65 -30.97 -24.65 37.09
N SER A 66 -29.72 -24.23 36.83
CA SER A 66 -28.92 -24.84 35.76
C SER A 66 -27.93 -25.87 36.30
N ASP A 67 -28.16 -27.16 35.99
CA ASP A 67 -27.26 -28.29 36.34
C ASP A 67 -26.03 -28.39 35.40
N LEU A 68 -25.78 -27.36 34.60
CA LEU A 68 -24.66 -27.33 33.67
C LEU A 68 -23.40 -26.89 34.41
N ARG A 69 -22.50 -27.86 34.67
CA ARG A 69 -21.15 -27.59 35.20
C ARG A 69 -20.43 -26.58 34.29
N PRO A 70 -19.89 -25.47 34.82
CA PRO A 70 -19.04 -24.58 34.04
C PRO A 70 -17.77 -25.32 33.58
N HIS A 71 -17.59 -25.51 32.29
CA HIS A 71 -16.40 -26.18 31.73
C HIS A 71 -15.12 -25.33 31.74
N ARG A 72 -15.14 -24.13 32.33
CA ARG A 72 -13.99 -23.24 32.36
C ARG A 72 -13.37 -23.24 33.76
N LEU A 73 -12.51 -24.24 34.01
CA LEU A 73 -11.57 -24.18 35.11
C LEU A 73 -10.74 -22.91 34.97
N HIS A 74 -10.59 -22.23 36.11
CA HIS A 74 -9.76 -21.05 36.27
C HIS A 74 -8.34 -21.39 35.80
N ARG A 75 -7.92 -20.85 34.66
CA ARG A 75 -6.54 -21.00 34.18
C ARG A 75 -5.66 -20.12 35.06
N GLU A 76 -4.95 -20.74 36.01
CA GLU A 76 -3.91 -20.04 36.76
C GLU A 76 -2.87 -19.47 35.78
N LYS A 77 -2.63 -18.16 35.87
CA LYS A 77 -1.50 -17.51 35.21
C LYS A 77 -0.23 -17.91 35.94
N GLY A 78 0.24 -19.12 35.68
CA GLY A 78 1.59 -19.55 36.02
C GLY A 78 2.62 -18.75 35.22
N LEU A 79 3.72 -18.41 35.87
CA LEU A 79 4.90 -17.75 35.34
C LEU A 79 5.30 -18.33 33.97
N HIS A 80 5.26 -17.52 32.91
CA HIS A 80 5.87 -17.87 31.64
C HIS A 80 7.39 -17.88 31.84
N PRO A 81 8.11 -19.01 31.61
CA PRO A 81 9.56 -18.99 31.61
C PRO A 81 10.07 -18.12 30.46
N HIS A 82 10.82 -17.08 30.83
CA HIS A 82 11.58 -16.26 29.91
C HIS A 82 12.81 -17.03 29.41
N GLU A 83 13.00 -17.00 28.09
CA GLU A 83 14.26 -17.15 27.35
C GLU A 83 15.19 -18.36 27.55
N LYS A 84 15.14 -19.20 26.51
CA LYS A 84 16.20 -19.95 25.80
C LYS A 84 17.60 -20.04 26.45
N PRO A 85 18.15 -21.27 26.60
CA PRO A 85 19.53 -21.45 27.05
C PRO A 85 20.55 -20.92 26.04
N LYS A 86 21.57 -20.21 26.56
CA LYS A 86 22.78 -19.84 25.82
C LYS A 86 23.65 -21.09 25.62
N GLY A 87 23.95 -21.41 24.36
CA GLY A 87 25.08 -22.26 24.00
C GLY A 87 24.73 -23.63 23.41
N LEU A 88 24.76 -23.72 22.08
CA LEU A 88 25.20 -24.93 21.41
C LEU A 88 26.12 -24.53 20.25
N ARG A 89 27.44 -24.67 20.45
CA ARG A 89 28.42 -24.59 19.38
C ARG A 89 28.15 -25.75 18.42
N ARG A 90 27.61 -25.48 17.24
CA ARG A 90 27.59 -26.45 16.15
C ARG A 90 29.01 -26.59 15.58
N SER A 91 29.76 -27.53 16.15
CA SER A 91 30.85 -28.16 15.42
C SER A 91 30.24 -29.17 14.45
N SER A 92 30.41 -28.93 13.16
CA SER A 92 30.30 -29.98 12.16
C SER A 92 31.28 -29.67 11.06
N SER A 93 32.41 -30.37 11.13
CA SER A 93 33.30 -30.60 10.01
C SER A 93 32.49 -31.02 8.78
N ARG A 94 32.49 -30.18 7.76
CA ARG A 94 32.35 -30.65 6.37
C ARG A 94 33.46 -30.01 5.57
N SER A 95 34.58 -30.75 5.53
CA SER A 95 35.51 -30.65 4.43
C SER A 95 34.76 -31.13 3.17
N PHE A 96 34.54 -30.22 2.23
CA PHE A 96 34.37 -30.57 0.83
C PHE A 96 35.23 -29.58 0.03
N ARG A 97 36.38 -30.08 -0.43
CA ARG A 97 37.14 -29.49 -1.52
C ARG A 97 36.29 -29.47 -2.79
N SER A 98 36.55 -28.47 -3.63
CA SER A 98 36.05 -28.28 -5.01
C SER A 98 34.56 -27.95 -5.08
N LEU A 99 34.15 -26.83 -5.64
CA LEU A 99 34.46 -26.38 -7.00
C LEU A 99 34.64 -24.86 -7.01
N LEU A 100 35.62 -24.37 -7.77
CA LEU A 100 35.44 -23.11 -8.50
C LEU A 100 34.21 -23.28 -9.39
N ARG A 101 33.02 -23.05 -8.82
CA ARG A 101 31.85 -22.75 -9.63
C ARG A 101 32.03 -21.30 -10.00
N ARG A 102 32.46 -21.06 -11.24
CA ARG A 102 32.38 -19.76 -11.90
C ARG A 102 30.97 -19.20 -11.64
N GLN A 103 30.84 -18.35 -10.63
CA GLN A 103 29.68 -17.50 -10.50
C GLN A 103 30.12 -16.19 -11.09
N ALA A 104 29.75 -16.03 -12.36
CA ALA A 104 29.57 -14.71 -12.95
C ALA A 104 28.95 -13.81 -11.87
N LEU A 105 29.48 -12.60 -11.71
CA LEU A 105 28.88 -11.57 -10.87
C LEU A 105 27.41 -11.46 -11.25
N ALA A 106 26.52 -12.11 -10.51
CA ALA A 106 25.10 -11.80 -10.61
C ALA A 106 24.98 -10.35 -10.14
N PRO A 107 24.34 -9.46 -10.91
CA PRO A 107 24.15 -8.09 -10.46
C PRO A 107 23.47 -8.14 -9.09
N LEU A 108 24.02 -7.42 -8.12
CA LEU A 108 23.61 -7.45 -6.70
C LEU A 108 22.11 -7.10 -6.48
N GLY A 109 21.41 -6.62 -7.52
CA GLY A 109 19.98 -6.33 -7.52
C GLY A 109 19.09 -7.36 -8.21
N GLY A 110 19.60 -8.34 -8.96
CA GLY A 110 18.78 -9.24 -9.77
C GLY A 110 18.63 -8.78 -11.24
N ILE A 111 17.76 -9.45 -11.99
CA ILE A 111 17.58 -9.21 -13.44
C ILE A 111 16.44 -8.23 -13.73
N GLU A 112 16.68 -7.34 -14.70
CA GLU A 112 15.63 -6.50 -15.30
C GLU A 112 14.53 -7.37 -15.90
N ARG A 113 13.27 -6.98 -15.69
CA ARG A 113 12.11 -7.74 -16.16
C ARG A 113 10.93 -6.82 -16.42
N THR A 114 10.12 -7.18 -17.41
CA THR A 114 8.84 -6.53 -17.68
C THR A 114 7.72 -7.48 -17.26
N VAL A 115 6.78 -6.98 -16.46
CA VAL A 115 5.70 -7.76 -15.87
C VAL A 115 4.35 -7.17 -16.27
N GLY A 116 3.33 -8.02 -16.31
CA GLY A 116 1.96 -7.55 -16.58
C GLY A 116 1.39 -6.83 -15.36
N SER A 117 0.61 -5.77 -15.60
CA SER A 117 -0.03 -4.97 -14.54
C SER A 117 -0.83 -5.81 -13.53
N ARG A 118 -1.53 -6.84 -13.99
CA ARG A 118 -2.33 -7.74 -13.13
C ARG A 118 -1.51 -8.61 -12.17
N GLN A 119 -0.20 -8.73 -12.38
CA GLN A 119 0.68 -9.53 -11.54
C GLN A 119 1.27 -8.72 -10.38
N VAL A 120 1.03 -7.41 -10.37
CA VAL A 120 1.56 -6.48 -9.38
C VAL A 120 0.48 -6.13 -8.37
N GLN A 121 0.84 -6.13 -7.08
CA GLN A 121 -0.05 -5.73 -5.99
C GLN A 121 0.59 -4.60 -5.20
N VAL A 122 -0.08 -3.44 -5.14
CA VAL A 122 0.43 -2.29 -4.39
C VAL A 122 0.19 -2.49 -2.89
N VAL A 123 1.22 -2.24 -2.09
CA VAL A 123 1.13 -2.32 -0.62
C VAL A 123 0.91 -0.91 -0.07
N ASP A 124 1.85 -0.01 -0.34
CA ASP A 124 1.95 1.36 0.18
C ASP A 124 2.28 2.34 -0.98
N GLY A 125 2.49 3.62 -0.69
CA GLY A 125 2.73 4.65 -1.73
C GLY A 125 4.07 4.56 -2.46
N ASP A 126 5.02 3.75 -1.97
CA ASP A 126 6.35 3.54 -2.56
C ASP A 126 6.70 2.05 -2.76
N THR A 127 5.83 1.14 -2.30
CA THR A 127 6.13 -0.28 -2.15
C THR A 127 5.03 -1.12 -2.80
N PHE A 128 5.43 -2.05 -3.67
CA PHE A 128 4.54 -3.03 -4.28
C PHE A 128 5.14 -4.45 -4.24
N ARG A 129 4.31 -5.43 -4.55
CA ARG A 129 4.67 -6.84 -4.62
C ARG A 129 4.55 -7.37 -6.04
N TYR A 130 5.49 -8.23 -6.38
CA TYR A 130 5.43 -9.05 -7.58
C TYR A 130 5.77 -10.49 -7.19
N GLY A 131 4.75 -11.36 -7.19
CA GLY A 131 4.87 -12.70 -6.64
C GLY A 131 5.25 -12.67 -5.15
N ALA A 132 6.37 -13.31 -4.80
CA ALA A 132 6.90 -13.32 -3.43
C ALA A 132 7.83 -12.12 -3.11
N GLU A 133 8.23 -11.35 -4.13
CA GLU A 133 9.22 -10.27 -4.00
C GLU A 133 8.53 -8.95 -3.63
N ARG A 134 9.07 -8.24 -2.62
CA ARG A 134 8.67 -6.88 -2.26
C ARG A 134 9.63 -5.91 -2.93
N ILE A 135 9.08 -4.92 -3.63
CA ILE A 135 9.83 -3.97 -4.44
C ILE A 135 9.53 -2.56 -3.93
N ARG A 136 10.58 -1.83 -3.57
CA ARG A 136 10.54 -0.41 -3.17
C ARG A 136 11.03 0.44 -4.34
N LEU A 137 10.27 1.50 -4.63
CA LEU A 137 10.64 2.49 -5.63
C LEU A 137 11.89 3.25 -5.16
N ARG A 138 12.86 3.40 -6.05
CA ARG A 138 14.09 4.15 -5.77
C ARG A 138 13.81 5.65 -5.76
N ASP A 139 14.62 6.39 -4.98
CA ASP A 139 14.67 7.86 -4.93
C ASP A 139 13.38 8.57 -4.47
N ILE A 140 12.41 7.85 -3.89
CA ILE A 140 11.21 8.45 -3.30
C ILE A 140 10.88 7.87 -1.92
N ASP A 141 10.17 8.67 -1.13
CA ASP A 141 9.56 8.27 0.12
C ASP A 141 8.10 8.76 0.16
N ALA A 142 7.17 7.82 0.26
CA ALA A 142 5.74 8.11 0.29
C ALA A 142 5.22 8.02 1.74
N PRO A 143 4.17 8.80 2.10
CA PRO A 143 3.56 8.70 3.40
C PRO A 143 3.02 7.29 3.66
N GLU A 144 3.15 6.83 4.91
CA GLU A 144 2.62 5.53 5.34
C GLU A 144 1.09 5.52 5.22
N LEU A 145 0.45 4.35 5.10
CA LEU A 145 -1.01 4.26 4.88
C LEU A 145 -1.87 4.97 5.93
N ASN A 146 -1.34 5.08 7.16
CA ASN A 146 -2.02 5.72 8.28
C ASN A 146 -1.74 7.24 8.38
N GLU A 147 -0.85 7.76 7.53
CA GLU A 147 -0.51 9.17 7.46
C GLU A 147 -1.39 9.93 6.47
N PRO A 148 -1.56 11.24 6.64
CA PRO A 148 -2.29 12.06 5.68
C PRO A 148 -1.66 11.96 4.29
N GLY A 149 -2.46 11.51 3.31
CA GLY A 149 -2.01 11.32 1.94
C GLY A 149 -1.52 9.91 1.60
N GLY A 150 -1.31 9.02 2.57
CA GLY A 150 -0.85 7.65 2.33
C GLY A 150 -1.77 6.83 1.43
N GLN A 151 -3.08 6.88 1.70
CA GLN A 151 -4.08 6.22 0.87
C GLN A 151 -4.12 6.78 -0.56
N ALA A 152 -4.00 8.12 -0.70
CA ALA A 152 -4.00 8.77 -2.01
C ALA A 152 -2.75 8.39 -2.82
N ALA A 153 -1.57 8.36 -2.18
CA ALA A 153 -0.33 7.93 -2.81
C ALA A 153 -0.39 6.47 -3.28
N ARG A 154 -0.92 5.57 -2.43
CA ARG A 154 -1.15 4.17 -2.81
C ARG A 154 -2.07 4.03 -4.01
N LEU A 155 -3.22 4.71 -4.00
CA LEU A 155 -4.20 4.63 -5.10
C LEU A 155 -3.59 5.14 -6.40
N ARG A 156 -2.80 6.21 -6.33
CA ARG A 156 -2.12 6.74 -7.51
C ARG A 156 -1.07 5.77 -8.05
N LEU A 157 -0.25 5.19 -7.19
CA LEU A 157 0.71 4.16 -7.59
C LEU A 157 0.00 2.97 -8.24
N GLU A 158 -1.13 2.55 -7.70
CA GLU A 158 -1.94 1.48 -8.26
C GLU A 158 -2.50 1.81 -9.65
N GLU A 159 -2.97 3.05 -9.86
CA GLU A 159 -3.43 3.51 -11.17
C GLU A 159 -2.29 3.50 -12.21
N LEU A 160 -1.11 4.01 -11.84
CA LEU A 160 0.06 4.03 -12.71
C LEU A 160 0.52 2.61 -13.08
N LEU A 161 0.58 1.69 -12.11
CA LEU A 161 1.00 0.31 -12.38
C LEU A 161 -0.06 -0.49 -13.15
N ARG A 162 -1.32 -0.04 -13.13
CA ARG A 162 -2.42 -0.66 -13.88
C ARG A 162 -2.51 -0.18 -15.33
N SER A 163 -1.96 0.97 -15.67
CA SER A 163 -2.10 1.56 -17.01
C SER A 163 -1.42 0.74 -18.10
N GLY A 164 -0.33 0.03 -17.78
CA GLY A 164 0.49 -0.64 -18.79
C GLY A 164 1.42 -1.73 -18.25
N PRO A 165 2.29 -2.29 -19.11
CA PRO A 165 3.33 -3.21 -18.69
C PRO A 165 4.36 -2.51 -17.80
N VAL A 166 4.70 -3.14 -16.68
CA VAL A 166 5.59 -2.57 -15.68
C VAL A 166 7.00 -3.09 -15.91
N ARG A 167 7.94 -2.23 -16.26
CA ARG A 167 9.36 -2.55 -16.42
C ARG A 167 10.10 -2.25 -15.12
N ILE A 168 10.70 -3.28 -14.53
CA ILE A 168 11.39 -3.24 -13.24
C ILE A 168 12.89 -3.37 -13.50
N VAL A 169 13.64 -2.31 -13.20
CA VAL A 169 15.11 -2.28 -13.30
C VAL A 169 15.69 -2.35 -11.89
N PRO A 170 16.11 -3.54 -11.44
CA PRO A 170 16.65 -3.71 -10.10
C PRO A 170 17.99 -2.99 -9.91
N ARG A 171 18.17 -2.35 -8.76
CA ARG A 171 19.42 -1.65 -8.40
C ARG A 171 20.15 -2.27 -7.22
N GLY A 172 19.42 -2.88 -6.29
CA GLY A 172 20.00 -3.51 -5.12
C GLY A 172 18.94 -3.98 -4.14
N ARG A 173 19.36 -4.32 -2.94
CA ARG A 173 18.47 -4.68 -1.83
C ARG A 173 18.70 -3.74 -0.65
N ASP A 174 17.63 -3.42 0.07
CA ASP A 174 17.73 -2.64 1.30
C ASP A 174 18.02 -3.53 2.53
N VAL A 175 18.15 -2.92 3.70
CA VAL A 175 18.40 -3.61 4.98
C VAL A 175 17.25 -4.54 5.41
N TYR A 176 16.06 -4.36 4.82
CA TYR A 176 14.87 -5.15 5.08
C TYR A 176 14.65 -6.24 4.01
N ASP A 177 15.66 -6.48 3.18
CA ASP A 177 15.63 -7.45 2.07
C ASP A 177 14.54 -7.18 1.01
N ARG A 178 14.12 -5.91 0.87
CA ARG A 178 13.28 -5.47 -0.24
C ARG A 178 14.16 -5.16 -1.45
N LEU A 179 13.65 -5.46 -2.64
CA LEU A 179 14.28 -5.09 -3.88
C LEU A 179 14.10 -3.58 -4.12
N VAL A 180 15.19 -2.84 -4.21
CA VAL A 180 15.18 -1.42 -4.61
C VAL A 180 15.33 -1.36 -6.13
N ALA A 181 14.36 -0.76 -6.81
CA ALA A 181 14.32 -0.74 -8.27
C ALA A 181 13.85 0.60 -8.84
N ASP A 182 14.35 0.95 -10.02
CA ASP A 182 13.70 1.94 -10.89
C ASP A 182 12.56 1.24 -11.63
N VAL A 183 11.38 1.84 -11.64
CA VAL A 183 10.19 1.24 -12.24
C VAL A 183 9.62 2.17 -13.29
N PHE A 184 9.34 1.60 -14.46
CA PHE A 184 8.83 2.34 -15.60
C PHE A 184 7.52 1.75 -16.09
N VAL A 185 6.57 2.62 -16.43
CA VAL A 185 5.33 2.25 -17.12
C VAL A 185 5.22 3.12 -18.36
N ASP A 186 5.01 2.50 -19.52
CA ASP A 186 4.94 3.19 -20.83
C ASP A 186 6.13 4.14 -21.10
N GLY A 187 7.32 3.77 -20.57
CA GLY A 187 8.55 4.55 -20.71
C GLY A 187 8.73 5.69 -19.68
N GLN A 188 7.74 5.96 -18.83
CA GLN A 188 7.82 6.98 -17.77
C GLN A 188 8.28 6.37 -16.44
N ASN A 189 9.14 7.08 -15.71
CA ASN A 189 9.56 6.65 -14.37
C ASN A 189 8.43 6.90 -13.36
N VAL A 190 7.93 5.84 -12.73
CA VAL A 190 6.82 5.92 -11.77
C VAL A 190 7.17 6.78 -10.56
N ALA A 191 8.41 6.71 -10.08
CA ALA A 191 8.85 7.46 -8.92
C ALA A 191 8.85 8.98 -9.20
N GLU A 192 9.30 9.37 -10.39
CA GLU A 192 9.28 10.76 -10.85
C GLU A 192 7.85 11.30 -10.98
N VAL A 193 6.93 10.50 -11.55
CA VAL A 193 5.52 10.88 -11.69
C VAL A 193 4.88 11.12 -10.33
N LEU A 194 5.07 10.19 -9.37
CA LEU A 194 4.54 10.33 -8.02
C LEU A 194 5.11 11.56 -7.29
N SER A 195 6.40 11.83 -7.46
CA SER A 195 7.03 13.00 -6.84
C SER A 195 6.53 14.31 -7.45
N ARG A 196 6.43 14.37 -8.78
CA ARG A 196 5.92 15.56 -9.50
C ARG A 196 4.47 15.88 -9.14
N GLU A 197 3.64 14.86 -8.91
CA GLU A 197 2.24 15.02 -8.54
C GLU A 197 2.04 15.27 -7.03
N GLY A 198 3.10 15.25 -6.23
CA GLY A 198 3.04 15.54 -4.80
C GLY A 198 2.60 14.36 -3.91
N TYR A 199 2.61 13.14 -4.44
CA TYR A 199 2.28 11.92 -3.69
C TYR A 199 3.48 11.35 -2.93
N ALA A 200 4.70 11.71 -3.31
CA ALA A 200 5.92 11.28 -2.66
C ALA A 200 6.96 12.40 -2.59
N LYS A 201 7.78 12.36 -1.54
CA LYS A 201 8.93 13.26 -1.38
C LYS A 201 10.17 12.60 -2.02
N PRO A 202 11.13 13.38 -2.52
CA PRO A 202 12.43 12.83 -2.92
C PRO A 202 13.09 12.11 -1.75
N GLY A 203 13.59 10.90 -1.99
CA GLY A 203 14.36 10.14 -1.01
C GLY A 203 15.72 10.79 -0.75
N SER A 204 16.12 10.81 0.51
CA SER A 204 17.40 11.35 1.01
C SER A 204 18.50 10.30 1.09
#